data_AF-A0A844ZQJ0-F1
#
_entry.id   AF-A0A844ZQJ0-F1
#
_cell.length_a   1.000
_cell.length_b   1.000
_cell.length_c   1.000
_cell.angle_alpha   90.00
_cell.angle_beta   90.00
_cell.angle_gamma   90.00
#
_symmetry.space_group_name_H-M   'P 1'
#
loop_
_entity.id
_entity.type
_entity.pdbx_description
1 polymer ?
#
loop_
_entity_poly.entity_id
_entity_poly.type
_entity_poly.pdbx_seq_one_letter_code
_entity_poly.pdbx_strand_id
1 'polypeptide(L)'
;MIAETIQLSLTPVFVLVAISSILNFLTTRLGRVVDRSRHLRDRHGETEGPEHDLLVSEIRSLARRIELVNRAMLLLVLSGLTIGSTVVILFVGGFSGNNLDQLAAGAFIVAIVLMLIGLIMFLLETREASASLRIPETYLELDRKL
;
A
#
# COMPACT_ATOMS: atom_id res chain seq x y z
N MET A 1 28.02 19.16 16.29
CA MET A 1 26.91 18.50 17.01
C MET A 1 25.55 18.80 16.40
N ILE A 2 24.88 19.94 16.63
CA ILE A 2 23.48 20.13 16.15
C ILE A 2 23.35 20.01 14.62
N ALA A 3 24.25 20.64 13.84
CA ALA A 3 24.22 20.57 12.38
C ALA A 3 24.42 19.15 11.83
N GLU A 4 25.28 18.36 12.49
CA GLU A 4 25.59 16.98 12.11
C GLU A 4 24.41 16.04 12.42
N THR A 5 23.78 16.18 13.59
CA THR A 5 22.57 15.43 13.95
C THR A 5 21.38 15.76 13.04
N ILE A 6 21.23 17.04 12.64
CA ILE A 6 20.23 17.44 11.65
C ILE A 6 20.51 16.75 10.30
N GLN A 7 21.77 16.77 9.84
CA GLN A 7 22.14 16.17 8.56
C GLN A 7 21.93 14.64 8.54
N LEU A 8 22.27 13.94 9.63
CA LEU A 8 22.01 12.51 9.78
C LEU A 8 20.51 12.19 9.81
N SER A 9 19.70 13.09 10.35
CA SER A 9 18.24 12.92 10.42
C SER A 9 17.52 13.21 9.10
N LEU A 10 18.17 13.87 8.12
CA LEU A 10 17.55 14.13 6.82
C LEU A 10 17.25 12.84 6.05
N THR A 11 18.17 11.87 6.08
CA THR A 11 18.02 10.59 5.37
C THR A 11 16.73 9.84 5.76
N PRO A 12 16.42 9.59 7.05
CA PRO A 12 15.15 8.98 7.44
C PRO A 12 13.94 9.85 7.12
N VAL A 13 14.05 11.18 7.21
CA VAL A 13 12.94 12.07 6.84
C VAL A 13 12.59 11.96 5.35
N PHE A 14 13.56 11.77 4.46
CA PHE A 14 13.27 11.50 3.04
C PHE A 14 12.46 10.21 2.85
N VAL A 15 12.70 9.18 3.67
CA VAL A 15 11.92 7.93 3.64
C VAL A 15 10.47 8.18 4.06
N LEU A 16 10.22 9.05 5.04
CA LEU A 16 8.85 9.44 5.42
C LEU A 16 8.09 10.11 4.27
N VAL A 17 8.76 10.98 3.52
CA VAL A 17 8.18 11.62 2.34
C VAL A 17 7.83 10.58 1.27
N ALA A 18 8.73 9.62 1.02
CA ALA A 18 8.47 8.52 0.10
C ALA A 18 7.27 7.67 0.54
N ILE A 19 7.19 7.30 1.83
CA ILE A 19 6.05 6.57 2.40
C ILE A 19 4.75 7.34 2.22
N SER A 20 4.75 8.65 2.48
CA SER A 20 3.58 9.52 2.33
C SER A 20 3.07 9.52 0.88
N SER A 21 3.99 9.57 -0.09
CA SER A 21 3.66 9.47 -1.51
C SER A 21 3.01 8.11 -1.83
N ILE A 22 3.61 7.00 -1.39
CA ILE A 22 3.10 5.65 -1.62
C ILE A 22 1.70 5.46 -1.00
N LEU A 23 1.48 5.97 0.22
CA LEU A 23 0.18 5.94 0.89
C LEU A 23 -0.89 6.71 0.12
N ASN A 24 -0.55 7.86 -0.48
CA ASN A 24 -1.48 8.60 -1.34
C ASN A 24 -1.85 7.80 -2.60
N PHE A 25 -0.88 7.15 -3.24
CA PHE A 25 -1.15 6.26 -4.39
C PHE A 25 -2.07 5.10 -4.02
N LEU A 26 -1.83 4.46 -2.87
CA LEU A 26 -2.67 3.36 -2.36
C LEU A 26 -4.08 3.84 -2.02
N THR A 27 -4.20 4.96 -1.31
CA THR A 27 -5.50 5.56 -0.94
C THR A 27 -6.33 5.89 -2.17
N THR A 28 -5.72 6.48 -3.20
CA THR A 28 -6.38 6.81 -4.46
C THR A 28 -6.85 5.56 -5.21
N ARG A 29 -6.05 4.47 -5.18
CA ARG A 29 -6.44 3.19 -5.77
C ARG A 29 -7.56 2.52 -4.98
N LEU A 30 -7.46 2.50 -3.65
CA LEU A 30 -8.44 1.93 -2.75
C LEU A 30 -9.79 2.60 -2.92
N GLY A 31 -9.84 3.93 -2.97
CA GLY A 31 -11.07 4.69 -3.20
C GLY A 31 -11.83 4.21 -4.43
N ARG A 32 -11.14 4.08 -5.58
CA ARG A 32 -11.75 3.56 -6.81
C ARG A 32 -12.28 2.13 -6.68
N VAL A 33 -11.58 1.25 -5.96
CA VAL A 33 -12.01 -0.14 -5.75
C VAL A 33 -13.21 -0.20 -4.80
N VAL A 34 -13.20 0.60 -3.73
CA VAL A 34 -14.30 0.71 -2.77
C VAL A 34 -15.55 1.30 -3.43
N ASP A 35 -15.41 2.36 -4.22
CA ASP A 35 -16.54 2.97 -4.94
C ASP A 35 -17.17 1.98 -5.94
N ARG A 36 -16.34 1.22 -6.68
CA ARG A 36 -16.84 0.11 -7.53
C ARG A 36 -17.56 -0.96 -6.71
N SER A 37 -17.02 -1.34 -5.55
CA SER A 37 -17.65 -2.33 -4.67
C SER A 37 -19.02 -1.87 -4.15
N ARG A 38 -19.17 -0.57 -3.86
CA ARG A 38 -20.45 0.02 -3.45
C ARG A 38 -21.48 -0.08 -4.57
N HIS A 39 -21.09 0.31 -5.79
CA HIS A 39 -21.96 0.22 -6.96
C HIS A 39 -22.42 -1.22 -7.26
N LEU A 40 -21.53 -2.21 -7.20
CA LEU A 40 -21.92 -3.62 -7.41
C LEU A 40 -22.82 -4.16 -6.29
N ARG A 41 -22.63 -3.68 -5.06
CA ARG A 41 -23.45 -4.07 -3.93
C ARG A 41 -24.89 -3.56 -4.07
N ASP A 42 -25.10 -2.39 -4.67
CA ASP A 42 -26.44 -1.87 -4.95
C ASP A 42 -27.17 -2.75 -5.99
N ARG A 43 -26.45 -3.22 -7.02
CA ARG A 43 -26.97 -4.15 -8.05
C ARG A 43 -27.22 -5.57 -7.55
N HIS A 44 -26.67 -5.94 -6.39
CA HIS A 44 -26.84 -7.28 -5.81
C HIS A 44 -28.30 -7.56 -5.45
N GLY A 45 -29.09 -6.54 -5.11
CA GLY A 45 -30.53 -6.69 -4.83
C GLY A 45 -31.41 -6.81 -6.08
N GLU A 46 -30.85 -6.56 -7.26
CA GLU A 46 -31.60 -6.42 -8.52
C GLU A 46 -31.32 -7.56 -9.51
N THR A 47 -30.48 -8.52 -9.16
CA THR A 47 -29.99 -9.59 -10.05
C THR A 47 -30.38 -10.98 -9.52
N GLU A 48 -30.87 -11.84 -10.42
CA GLU A 48 -31.22 -13.23 -10.14
C GLU A 48 -30.59 -14.19 -11.17
N GLY A 49 -30.42 -15.46 -10.80
CA GLY A 49 -29.93 -16.49 -11.71
C GLY A 49 -28.43 -16.39 -12.05
N PRO A 50 -27.99 -16.83 -13.25
CA PRO A 50 -26.57 -16.91 -13.62
C PRO A 50 -25.82 -15.57 -13.58
N GLU A 51 -26.51 -14.46 -13.78
CA GLU A 51 -25.93 -13.11 -13.70
C GLU A 51 -25.56 -12.73 -12.25
N HIS A 52 -26.31 -13.25 -11.27
CA HIS A 52 -26.03 -13.04 -9.86
C HIS A 52 -24.73 -13.74 -9.44
N ASP A 53 -24.49 -14.96 -9.92
CA ASP A 53 -23.27 -15.72 -9.61
C ASP A 53 -22.01 -15.01 -10.14
N LEU A 54 -22.09 -14.42 -11.33
CA LEU A 54 -21.02 -13.59 -11.90
C LEU A 54 -20.78 -12.34 -11.07
N LEU A 55 -21.84 -11.64 -10.64
CA LEU A 55 -21.77 -10.46 -9.80
C LEU A 55 -21.10 -10.78 -8.45
N VAL A 56 -21.51 -11.86 -7.79
CA VAL A 56 -20.94 -12.31 -6.50
C VAL A 56 -19.46 -12.67 -6.65
N SER A 57 -19.06 -13.30 -7.76
CA SER A 57 -17.66 -13.60 -8.06
C SER A 57 -16.82 -12.31 -8.17
N GLU A 58 -17.34 -11.29 -8.86
CA GLU A 58 -16.68 -9.99 -8.99
C GLU A 58 -16.54 -9.28 -7.63
N ILE A 59 -17.60 -9.28 -6.81
CA ILE A 59 -17.59 -8.70 -5.46
C ILE A 59 -16.54 -9.38 -4.57
N ARG A 60 -16.43 -10.72 -4.63
CA ARG A 60 -15.40 -11.47 -3.87
C ARG A 60 -13.99 -11.11 -4.30
N SER A 61 -13.77 -10.89 -5.60
CA SER A 61 -12.49 -10.42 -6.13
C SER A 61 -12.16 -9.03 -5.58
N LEU A 62 -13.09 -8.07 -5.65
CA LEU A 62 -12.89 -6.73 -5.09
C LEU A 62 -12.63 -6.75 -3.58
N ALA A 63 -13.32 -7.61 -2.82
CA ALA A 63 -13.12 -7.73 -1.38
C ALA A 63 -11.69 -8.20 -1.03
N ARG A 64 -11.16 -9.21 -1.76
CA ARG A 64 -9.77 -9.67 -1.58
C ARG A 64 -8.77 -8.55 -1.85
N ARG A 65 -9.02 -7.78 -2.90
CA ARG A 65 -8.17 -6.66 -3.31
C ARG A 65 -8.13 -5.54 -2.27
N ILE A 66 -9.29 -5.20 -1.68
CA ILE A 66 -9.40 -4.25 -0.57
C ILE A 66 -8.55 -4.71 0.62
N GLU A 67 -8.62 -5.99 0.98
CA GLU A 67 -7.86 -6.55 2.09
C GLU A 67 -6.34 -6.49 1.85
N LEU A 68 -5.88 -6.82 0.64
CA LEU A 68 -4.46 -6.73 0.28
C LEU A 68 -3.93 -5.28 0.37
N VAL A 69 -4.70 -4.31 -0.15
CA VAL A 69 -4.33 -2.89 -0.07
C VAL A 69 -4.27 -2.41 1.39
N ASN A 70 -5.26 -2.77 2.21
CA ASN A 70 -5.29 -2.39 3.62
C ASN A 70 -4.09 -2.95 4.39
N ARG A 71 -3.71 -4.22 4.15
CA ARG A 71 -2.51 -4.81 4.75
C ARG A 71 -1.23 -4.10 4.32
N ALA A 72 -1.11 -3.76 3.04
CA ALA A 72 0.03 -2.98 2.54
C ALA A 72 0.10 -1.59 3.20
N MET A 73 -1.03 -0.89 3.31
CA MET A 73 -1.12 0.40 3.98
C MET A 73 -0.71 0.30 5.46
N LEU A 74 -1.18 -0.72 6.18
CA LEU A 74 -0.82 -0.95 7.58
C LEU A 74 0.69 -1.13 7.74
N LEU A 75 1.34 -1.94 6.90
CA LEU A 75 2.80 -2.11 6.94
C LEU A 75 3.57 -0.82 6.66
N LEU A 76 3.09 -0.01 5.70
CA LEU A 76 3.71 1.29 5.39
C LEU A 76 3.53 2.30 6.53
N VAL A 77 2.39 2.31 7.21
CA VAL A 77 2.17 3.14 8.41
C VAL A 77 3.10 2.69 9.54
N LEU A 78 3.23 1.38 9.80
CA LEU A 78 4.16 0.85 10.81
C LEU A 78 5.62 1.19 10.48
N SER A 79 6.00 1.08 9.21
CA SER A 79 7.30 1.55 8.72
C SER A 79 7.49 3.03 9.01
N GLY A 80 6.51 3.88 8.68
CA GLY A 80 6.57 5.32 8.94
C GLY A 80 6.71 5.64 10.42
N LEU A 81 5.95 4.97 11.29
CA LEU A 81 6.10 5.10 12.75
C LEU A 81 7.50 4.72 13.22
N THR A 82 8.06 3.62 12.69
CA THR A 82 9.41 3.15 13.04
C THR A 82 10.50 4.13 12.56
N ILE A 83 10.35 4.73 11.38
CA ILE A 83 11.23 5.82 10.92
C ILE A 83 11.09 7.04 11.82
N GLY A 84 9.86 7.42 12.19
CA GLY A 84 9.62 8.52 13.12
C GLY A 84 10.35 8.30 14.46
N SER A 85 10.26 7.09 15.01
CA SER A 85 11.01 6.69 16.21
C SER A 85 12.53 6.76 15.99
N THR A 86 13.03 6.35 14.82
CA THR A 86 14.46 6.46 14.47
C THR A 86 14.96 7.89 14.54
N VAL A 87 14.18 8.85 13.99
CA VAL A 87 14.53 10.27 14.06
C VAL A 87 14.60 10.74 15.52
N VAL A 88 13.62 10.38 16.34
CA VAL A 88 13.65 10.72 17.78
C VAL A 88 14.88 10.16 18.46
N ILE A 89 15.25 8.90 18.19
CA ILE A 89 16.45 8.26 18.78
C ILE A 89 17.73 9.00 18.39
N LEU A 90 17.88 9.39 17.11
CA LEU A 90 19.05 10.15 16.64
C LEU A 90 19.18 11.50 17.34
N PHE A 91 18.08 12.22 17.50
CA PHE A 91 18.08 13.48 18.23
C PHE A 91 18.42 13.28 19.72
N VAL A 92 17.78 12.30 20.39
CA VAL A 92 18.06 12.00 21.80
C VAL A 92 19.52 11.57 22.01
N GLY A 93 20.08 10.74 21.14
CA GLY A 93 21.49 10.33 21.18
C GLY A 93 22.43 11.53 21.03
N GLY A 94 22.15 12.42 20.08
CA GLY A 94 22.91 13.64 19.86
C GLY A 94 22.89 14.63 21.04
N PHE A 95 21.81 14.66 21.84
CA PHE A 95 21.71 15.51 23.03
C PHE A 95 22.24 14.86 24.31
N SER A 96 22.02 13.55 24.50
CA SER A 96 22.38 12.83 25.72
C SER A 96 23.85 12.40 25.76
N GLY A 97 24.56 12.41 24.63
CA GLY A 97 25.94 11.90 24.53
C GLY A 97 26.05 10.37 24.63
N ASN A 98 24.91 9.67 24.63
CA ASN A 98 24.86 8.21 24.59
C ASN A 98 24.96 7.73 23.14
N ASN A 99 25.74 6.67 22.90
CA ASN A 99 25.87 6.01 21.59
C ASN A 99 24.61 5.20 21.26
N LEU A 100 23.51 5.88 20.91
CA LEU A 100 22.25 5.26 20.46
C LEU A 100 22.24 4.97 18.96
N ASP A 101 23.35 5.22 18.26
CA ASP A 101 23.46 5.06 16.80
C ASP A 101 23.14 3.64 16.34
N GLN A 102 23.57 2.63 17.10
CA GLN A 102 23.26 1.22 16.79
C GLN A 102 21.76 0.92 16.90
N LEU A 103 21.08 1.52 17.88
CA LEU A 103 19.64 1.36 18.07
C LEU A 103 18.87 2.06 16.95
N ALA A 104 19.30 3.27 16.57
CA ALA A 104 18.74 4.00 15.44
C ALA A 104 18.94 3.23 14.13
N ALA A 105 20.13 2.68 13.89
CA ALA A 105 20.42 1.88 12.71
C ALA A 105 19.53 0.61 12.65
N GLY A 106 19.35 -0.08 13.79
CA GLY A 106 18.46 -1.24 13.88
C GLY A 106 17.00 -0.88 13.57
N ALA A 107 16.48 0.20 14.18
CA ALA A 107 15.12 0.68 13.90
C ALA A 107 14.94 1.09 12.43
N PHE A 108 15.94 1.76 11.84
CA PHE A 108 15.91 2.15 10.44
C PHE A 108 15.82 0.94 9.50
N ILE A 109 16.62 -0.11 9.74
CA ILE A 109 16.59 -1.35 8.95
C ILE A 109 15.22 -2.01 9.06
N VAL A 110 14.67 -2.13 10.27
CA VAL A 110 13.34 -2.71 10.49
C VAL A 110 12.28 -1.94 9.71
N ALA A 111 12.35 -0.62 9.72
CA ALA A 111 11.42 0.21 8.97
C ALA A 111 11.53 -0.03 7.45
N ILE A 112 12.76 -0.06 6.89
CA ILE A 112 12.96 -0.36 5.47
C ILE A 112 12.43 -1.76 5.11
N VAL A 113 12.64 -2.76 5.96
CA VAL A 113 12.09 -4.11 5.74
C VAL A 113 10.56 -4.09 5.73
N LEU A 114 9.91 -3.40 6.67
CA LEU A 114 8.46 -3.22 6.69
C LEU A 114 7.96 -2.52 5.42
N MET A 115 8.67 -1.47 4.97
CA MET A 115 8.36 -0.75 3.74
C MET A 115 8.44 -1.68 2.51
N LEU A 116 9.49 -2.50 2.42
CA LEU A 116 9.66 -3.45 1.33
C LEU A 116 8.56 -4.51 1.31
N ILE A 117 8.19 -5.07 2.47
CA ILE A 117 7.08 -6.03 2.55
C ILE A 117 5.76 -5.36 2.12
N GLY A 118 5.51 -4.12 2.55
CA GLY A 118 4.34 -3.34 2.11
C GLY A 118 4.31 -3.13 0.60
N LEU A 119 5.46 -2.81 -0.02
CA LEU A 119 5.60 -2.67 -1.47
C LEU A 119 5.39 -4.00 -2.22
N ILE A 120 5.86 -5.12 -1.67
CA ILE A 120 5.61 -6.44 -2.25
C ILE A 120 4.11 -6.77 -2.22
N MET A 121 3.42 -6.50 -1.10
CA MET A 121 1.95 -6.67 -1.04
C MET A 121 1.23 -5.81 -2.08
N PHE A 122 1.66 -4.56 -2.25
CA PHE A 122 1.13 -3.67 -3.28
C PHE A 122 1.40 -4.19 -4.72
N LEU A 123 2.58 -4.78 -4.96
CA LEU A 123 2.92 -5.40 -6.23
C LEU A 123 2.00 -6.59 -6.54
N LEU A 124 1.76 -7.46 -5.55
CA LEU A 124 0.86 -8.61 -5.69
C LEU A 124 -0.56 -8.15 -6.05
N GLU A 125 -1.08 -7.16 -5.33
CA GLU A 125 -2.38 -6.54 -5.62
C GLU A 125 -2.43 -5.96 -7.04
N THR A 126 -1.39 -5.25 -7.46
CA THR A 126 -1.36 -4.65 -8.81
C THR A 126 -1.35 -5.73 -9.89
N ARG A 127 -0.70 -6.87 -9.66
CA ARG A 127 -0.73 -8.01 -10.58
C ARG A 127 -2.12 -8.63 -10.66
N GLU A 128 -2.80 -8.83 -9.53
CA GLU A 128 -4.19 -9.31 -9.51
C GLU A 128 -5.13 -8.34 -10.25
N ALA A 129 -4.97 -7.04 -10.01
CA ALA A 129 -5.72 -5.99 -10.68
C ALA A 129 -5.54 -6.01 -12.21
N SER A 130 -4.29 -6.14 -12.67
CA SER A 130 -3.96 -6.20 -14.09
C SER A 130 -4.48 -7.50 -14.74
N ALA A 131 -4.44 -8.62 -14.04
CA ALA A 131 -4.99 -9.88 -14.55
C ALA A 131 -6.52 -9.80 -14.72
N SER A 132 -7.22 -9.13 -13.80
CA SER A 132 -8.68 -8.93 -13.89
C SER A 132 -9.11 -7.96 -15.00
N LEU A 133 -8.21 -7.11 -15.50
CA LEU A 133 -8.46 -6.19 -16.62
C LEU A 133 -8.21 -6.84 -17.99
N ARG A 134 -7.76 -8.10 -18.02
CA ARG A 134 -7.58 -8.82 -19.29
C ARG A 134 -8.96 -9.03 -19.90
N ILE A 135 -9.25 -8.23 -20.93
CA ILE A 135 -10.53 -8.20 -21.63
C ILE A 135 -10.85 -9.63 -22.07
N PRO A 136 -12.00 -10.22 -21.66
CA PRO A 136 -12.38 -11.54 -22.11
C PRO A 136 -12.42 -11.55 -23.65
N GLU A 137 -11.85 -12.58 -24.27
CA GLU A 137 -11.73 -12.67 -25.74
C GLU A 137 -13.09 -12.53 -26.45
N THR A 138 -14.18 -12.88 -25.76
CA THR A 138 -15.57 -12.67 -26.21
C THR A 138 -15.89 -11.20 -26.51
N TYR A 139 -15.33 -10.24 -25.77
CA TYR A 139 -15.52 -8.81 -26.04
C TYR A 139 -14.57 -8.25 -27.10
N LEU A 140 -13.55 -9.00 -27.50
CA LEU A 140 -12.61 -8.58 -28.54
C LEU A 140 -13.16 -8.77 -29.95
N GLU A 141 -14.33 -9.42 -30.10
CA GLU A 141 -14.98 -9.73 -31.38
C GLU A 141 -13.98 -10.18 -32.46
N LEU A 142 -13.01 -11.03 -32.08
CA LEU A 142 -11.89 -11.42 -32.97
C LEU A 142 -12.38 -12.13 -34.26
N ASP A 143 -13.59 -12.67 -34.22
CA ASP A 143 -14.26 -13.31 -35.35
C ASP A 143 -14.91 -12.32 -36.34
N ARG A 144 -15.00 -11.02 -35.98
CA ARG A 144 -15.61 -9.98 -36.82
C ARG A 144 -14.53 -9.19 -37.55
N LYS A 145 -14.51 -9.28 -38.88
CA LYS A 145 -13.71 -8.35 -39.70
C LYS A 145 -14.39 -6.98 -39.72
N LEU A 146 -13.69 -5.97 -39.17
CA LEU A 146 -14.04 -4.55 -39.30
C LEU A 146 -13.67 -4.02 -40.69
#